data_AF-A0A699UMC2-F1
#
_entry.id   AF-A0A699UMC2-F1
#
_cell.length_a   1.000
_cell.length_b   1.000
_cell.length_c   1.000
_cell.angle_alpha   90.00
_cell.angle_beta   90.00
_cell.angle_gamma   90.00
#
_symmetry.space_group_name_H-M   'P 1'
#
loop_
_entity.id
_entity.type
_entity.pdbx_description
1 polymer ?
#
loop_
_entity_poly.entity_id
_entity_poly.type
_entity_poly.pdbx_seq_one_letter_code
_entity_poly.pdbx_strand_id
1 'polypeptide(L)'
;MKSCDPVGTLMEIKDKFNLDQNGTPVDAKKYRSIIGALMYLTFSRPDIVHATCLCTRYQAKPTEKHLNDVKRIFCYLRGTVNTGLWYTKDSGFELTKFSNADYAGCKDTFKSTFGGSQFLGEKL
;
A
#
# COMPACT_ATOMS: atom_id res chain seq x y z
N MET A 1 0.77 15.87 -10.64
CA MET A 1 2.15 15.70 -10.17
C MET A 1 3.09 16.09 -11.30
N LYS A 2 3.61 17.32 -11.30
CA LYS A 2 4.61 17.76 -12.28
C LYS A 2 5.98 17.50 -11.65
N SER A 3 6.72 16.54 -12.19
CA SER A 3 8.04 16.05 -11.73
C SER A 3 8.08 15.39 -10.34
N CYS A 4 8.20 14.06 -10.30
CA CYS A 4 8.53 13.26 -9.11
C CYS A 4 9.66 12.32 -9.54
N ASP A 5 10.89 12.52 -9.07
CA ASP A 5 12.03 11.71 -9.52
C ASP A 5 11.87 10.25 -9.08
N PRO A 6 12.16 9.27 -9.96
CA PRO A 6 11.96 7.88 -9.63
C PRO A 6 12.83 7.48 -8.43
N VAL A 7 12.22 6.81 -7.45
CA VAL A 7 12.90 6.33 -6.23
C VAL A 7 12.97 4.81 -6.28
N GLY A 8 14.16 4.23 -6.08
CA GLY A 8 14.36 2.78 -6.13
C GLY A 8 13.86 2.01 -4.89
N THR A 9 13.63 2.72 -3.78
CA THR A 9 13.22 2.11 -2.49
C THR A 9 11.87 2.64 -2.04
N LEU A 10 10.93 1.71 -1.83
CA LEU A 10 9.53 1.97 -1.50
C LEU A 10 9.34 2.69 -0.16
N MET A 11 10.04 2.22 0.88
CA MET A 11 10.12 2.81 2.22
C MET A 11 11.42 2.37 2.89
N GLU A 12 12.00 3.19 3.77
CA GLU A 12 13.01 2.67 4.70
C GLU A 12 12.32 1.83 5.78
N ILE A 13 12.79 0.60 5.99
CA ILE A 13 12.48 -0.17 7.21
C ILE A 13 13.28 0.50 8.34
N LYS A 14 12.73 1.53 8.96
CA LYS A 14 13.26 2.06 10.21
C LYS A 14 12.15 2.21 11.24
N ASP A 15 12.47 1.75 12.43
CA ASP A 15 11.67 1.62 13.67
C ASP A 15 10.96 2.87 14.20
N LYS A 16 10.73 3.93 13.41
CA LYS A 16 10.07 5.15 13.90
C LYS A 16 9.16 5.79 12.86
N PHE A 17 8.10 5.08 12.48
CA PHE A 17 6.87 5.75 12.04
C PHE A 17 6.18 6.36 13.26
N ASN A 18 6.77 7.44 13.77
CA ASN A 18 6.27 8.15 14.93
C ASN A 18 4.84 8.65 14.65
N LEU A 19 3.96 8.55 15.64
CA LEU A 19 2.70 9.28 15.65
C LEU A 19 3.01 10.77 15.51
N ASP A 20 2.80 11.32 14.31
CA ASP A 20 2.98 12.74 14.04
C ASP A 20 1.79 13.52 14.61
N GLN A 21 1.67 13.56 15.94
CA GLN A 21 0.53 14.16 16.63
C GLN A 21 0.37 15.65 16.31
N ASN A 22 1.49 16.32 15.97
CA ASN A 22 1.60 17.75 15.70
C ASN A 22 1.79 18.08 14.21
N GLY A 23 1.67 17.11 13.30
CA GLY A 23 1.81 17.35 11.87
C GLY A 23 0.68 18.18 11.28
N THR A 24 0.98 18.96 10.25
CA THR A 24 -0.03 19.70 9.48
C THR A 24 -1.08 18.70 8.95
N PRO A 25 -2.37 18.85 9.30
CA PRO A 25 -3.41 17.92 8.87
C PRO A 25 -3.64 18.03 7.37
N VAL A 26 -3.90 16.89 6.74
CA VAL A 26 -4.26 16.80 5.31
C VAL A 26 -5.73 16.43 5.18
N ASP A 27 -6.39 16.83 4.09
CA ASP A 27 -7.76 16.40 3.79
C ASP A 27 -7.87 14.87 3.77
N ALA A 28 -8.61 14.35 4.76
CA ALA A 28 -8.82 12.92 4.95
C ALA A 28 -9.57 12.28 3.78
N LYS A 29 -10.48 12.99 3.10
CA LYS A 29 -11.22 12.44 1.97
C LYS A 29 -10.27 12.20 0.80
N LYS A 30 -9.45 13.19 0.48
CA LYS A 30 -8.42 13.07 -0.57
C LYS A 30 -7.41 11.98 -0.25
N TYR A 31 -6.92 11.91 0.99
CA TYR A 31 -6.00 10.87 1.41
C TYR A 31 -6.60 9.46 1.28
N ARG A 32 -7.84 9.26 1.76
CA ARG A 32 -8.55 7.97 1.63
C ARG A 32 -8.75 7.56 0.17
N SER A 33 -9.07 8.51 -0.70
CA SER A 33 -9.21 8.23 -2.14
C SER A 33 -7.89 7.73 -2.74
N ILE A 34 -6.76 8.33 -2.37
CA ILE A 34 -5.43 7.89 -2.80
C ILE A 34 -5.11 6.48 -2.28
N ILE A 35 -5.36 6.24 -0.99
CA ILE A 35 -5.15 4.92 -0.37
C ILE A 35 -6.00 3.84 -1.05
N GLY A 36 -7.26 4.14 -1.36
CA GLY A 36 -8.13 3.20 -2.10
C GLY A 36 -7.58 2.84 -3.47
N ALA A 37 -7.06 3.83 -4.21
CA ALA A 37 -6.42 3.59 -5.50
C ALA A 37 -5.14 2.74 -5.39
N LEU A 38 -4.29 3.01 -4.38
CA LEU A 38 -3.11 2.19 -4.12
C LEU A 38 -3.49 0.76 -3.72
N MET A 39 -4.53 0.59 -2.90
CA MET A 39 -5.01 -0.73 -2.49
C MET A 39 -5.47 -1.56 -3.68
N TYR A 40 -6.16 -0.95 -4.65
CA TYR A 40 -6.49 -1.62 -5.91
C TYR A 40 -5.23 -2.07 -6.68
N LEU A 41 -4.23 -1.20 -6.76
CA LEU A 41 -2.98 -1.48 -7.47
C LEU A 41 -2.16 -2.61 -6.84
N THR A 42 -2.29 -2.86 -5.53
CA THR A 42 -1.59 -3.98 -4.85
C THR A 42 -1.88 -5.35 -5.45
N PHE A 43 -2.97 -5.51 -6.20
CA PHE A 43 -3.28 -6.77 -6.87
C PHE A 43 -2.32 -7.07 -8.03
N SER A 44 -2.02 -6.08 -8.87
CA SER A 44 -1.05 -6.25 -9.98
C SER A 44 0.39 -5.94 -9.55
N ARG A 45 0.56 -5.23 -8.43
CA ARG A 45 1.85 -4.81 -7.88
C ARG A 45 1.98 -5.25 -6.41
N PRO A 46 2.24 -6.55 -6.16
CA PRO A 46 2.36 -7.05 -4.79
C PRO A 46 3.56 -6.45 -4.03
N ASP A 47 4.55 -5.94 -4.76
CA ASP A 47 5.71 -5.22 -4.24
C ASP A 47 5.35 -3.97 -3.40
N ILE A 48 4.22 -3.31 -3.67
CA ILE A 48 3.77 -2.12 -2.91
C ILE A 48 2.80 -2.45 -1.76
N VAL A 49 2.42 -3.72 -1.56
CA VAL A 49 1.41 -4.13 -0.55
C VAL A 49 1.79 -3.62 0.83
N HIS A 50 3.02 -3.87 1.25
CA HIS A 50 3.48 -3.54 2.60
C HIS A 50 3.39 -2.04 2.89
N ALA A 51 3.96 -1.20 2.03
CA ALA A 51 3.94 0.25 2.22
C ALA A 51 2.51 0.82 2.17
N THR A 52 1.66 0.30 1.27
CA THR A 52 0.26 0.71 1.19
C THR A 52 -0.48 0.39 2.49
N CYS A 53 -0.31 -0.83 3.01
CA CYS A 53 -0.88 -1.27 4.29
C CYS A 53 -0.36 -0.47 5.49
N LEU A 54 0.85 0.07 5.44
CA LEU A 54 1.34 0.98 6.47
C LEU A 54 0.65 2.35 6.38
N CYS A 55 0.55 2.93 5.18
CA CYS A 55 -0.09 4.23 4.96
C CYS A 55 -1.59 4.23 5.31
N THR A 56 -2.29 3.10 5.18
CA THR A 56 -3.73 3.00 5.51
C THR A 56 -4.02 3.26 6.99
N ARG A 57 -3.08 2.99 7.90
CA ARG A 57 -3.26 3.15 9.36
C ARG A 57 -3.58 4.59 9.76
N TYR A 58 -3.11 5.55 8.96
CA TYR A 58 -3.23 6.99 9.20
C TYR A 58 -4.45 7.63 8.53
N GLN A 59 -5.32 6.84 7.87
CA GLN A 59 -6.49 7.36 7.13
C GLN A 59 -7.53 8.14 7.96
N ALA A 60 -7.48 8.01 9.30
CA ALA A 60 -8.36 8.72 10.22
C ALA A 60 -7.91 10.18 10.43
N LYS A 61 -6.60 10.40 10.54
CA LYS A 61 -5.98 11.70 10.79
C LYS A 61 -4.65 11.78 10.02
N PRO A 62 -4.69 11.93 8.68
CA PRO A 62 -3.48 12.01 7.88
C PRO A 62 -2.79 13.37 8.07
N THR A 63 -1.47 13.37 7.90
CA THR A 63 -0.62 14.56 8.02
C THR A 63 0.24 14.70 6.76
N GLU A 64 0.91 15.83 6.58
CA GLU A 64 1.80 16.05 5.43
C GLU A 64 2.92 15.02 5.32
N LYS A 65 3.43 14.50 6.45
CA LYS A 65 4.41 13.40 6.45
C LYS A 65 3.84 12.15 5.79
N HIS A 66 2.67 11.72 6.22
CA HIS A 66 1.97 10.58 5.63
C HIS A 66 1.68 10.78 4.13
N LEU A 67 1.35 12.02 3.73
CA LEU A 67 1.15 12.33 2.31
C LEU A 67 2.46 12.24 1.52
N ASN A 68 3.60 12.62 2.10
CA ASN A 68 4.91 12.48 1.47
C ASN A 68 5.32 11.01 1.31
N ASP A 69 4.99 10.15 2.28
CA ASP A 69 5.20 8.70 2.14
C ASP A 69 4.40 8.12 0.97
N VAL A 70 3.14 8.54 0.85
CA VAL A 70 2.29 8.17 -0.29
C VAL A 70 2.85 8.69 -1.62
N LYS A 71 3.39 9.92 -1.67
CA LYS A 71 4.09 10.44 -2.86
C LYS A 71 5.31 9.60 -3.22
N ARG A 72 6.04 9.08 -2.23
CA ARG A 72 7.19 8.19 -2.46
C ARG A 72 6.76 6.89 -3.15
N ILE A 73 5.63 6.31 -2.76
CA ILE A 73 5.04 5.14 -3.44
C ILE A 73 4.77 5.47 -4.92
N PHE A 74 4.21 6.64 -5.23
CA PHE A 74 3.99 7.05 -6.62
C PHE A 74 5.30 7.27 -7.40
N CYS A 75 6.29 7.91 -6.78
CA CYS A 75 7.63 8.08 -7.36
C CYS A 75 8.27 6.69 -7.66
N TYR A 76 8.14 5.71 -6.78
CA TYR A 76 8.58 4.33 -6.99
C TYR A 76 7.83 3.66 -8.16
N LEU A 77 6.50 3.75 -8.17
CA LEU A 77 5.65 3.21 -9.24
C LEU A 77 6.03 3.81 -10.60
N ARG A 78 6.34 5.11 -10.65
CA ARG A 78 6.82 5.79 -11.86
C ARG A 78 8.17 5.24 -12.34
N GLY A 79 9.09 4.92 -11.42
CA GLY A 79 10.38 4.34 -11.75
C GLY A 79 10.32 2.87 -12.19
N THR A 80 9.24 2.17 -11.84
CA THR A 80 9.08 0.73 -12.03
C THR A 80 7.89 0.40 -12.93
N VAL A 81 7.49 1.30 -13.82
CA VAL A 81 6.32 1.10 -14.71
C VAL A 81 6.49 -0.16 -15.58
N ASN A 82 7.70 -0.43 -16.03
CA ASN A 82 8.03 -1.59 -16.87
C ASN A 82 8.40 -2.84 -16.05
N THR A 83 8.30 -2.77 -14.73
CA THR A 83 8.65 -3.86 -13.81
C THR A 83 7.36 -4.37 -13.17
N GLY A 84 7.05 -5.64 -13.40
CA GLY A 84 5.85 -6.27 -12.84
C GLY A 84 5.86 -7.78 -13.04
N LEU A 85 4.94 -8.46 -12.35
CA LEU A 85 4.68 -9.88 -12.58
C LEU A 85 3.87 -10.02 -13.86
N TRP A 86 4.37 -10.83 -14.79
CA TRP A 86 3.66 -11.15 -16.02
C TRP A 86 3.08 -12.55 -15.92
N TYR A 87 1.75 -12.65 -16.01
CA TYR A 87 1.04 -13.91 -16.02
C TYR A 87 0.56 -14.19 -17.44
N THR A 88 1.14 -15.18 -18.13
CA THR A 88 0.62 -15.64 -19.43
C THR A 88 -0.73 -16.31 -19.23
N LYS A 89 -1.69 -16.01 -20.11
CA LYS A 89 -3.02 -16.64 -20.09
C LYS A 89 -2.95 -18.18 -20.22
N ASP A 90 -1.93 -18.69 -20.89
CA ASP A 90 -1.78 -20.12 -21.25
C ASP A 90 -0.80 -20.87 -20.33
N SER A 91 -0.45 -20.31 -19.17
CA SER A 91 0.61 -20.86 -18.31
C SER A 91 0.27 -22.17 -17.59
N GLY A 92 -0.99 -22.61 -17.63
CA GLY A 92 -1.45 -23.79 -16.90
C GLY A 92 -1.35 -23.67 -15.36
N PHE A 93 -1.02 -22.50 -14.80
CA PHE A 93 -1.05 -22.27 -13.36
C PHE A 93 -2.37 -21.62 -12.92
N GLU A 94 -2.84 -22.00 -11.73
CA GLU A 94 -3.99 -21.38 -11.08
C GLU A 94 -3.52 -20.27 -10.13
N LEU A 95 -4.09 -19.06 -10.24
CA LEU A 95 -3.82 -17.97 -9.33
C LEU A 95 -4.93 -17.91 -8.27
N THR A 96 -4.62 -18.36 -7.05
CA THR A 96 -5.56 -18.36 -5.93
C THR A 96 -5.28 -17.18 -5.01
N LYS A 97 -6.24 -16.26 -4.88
CA LYS A 97 -6.12 -15.12 -3.98
C LYS A 97 -7.11 -15.24 -2.82
N PHE A 98 -6.59 -15.13 -1.61
CA PHE A 98 -7.37 -14.98 -0.38
C PHE A 98 -7.36 -13.53 0.07
N SER A 99 -8.49 -13.09 0.58
CA SER A 99 -8.68 -11.77 1.16
C SER A 99 -9.44 -11.96 2.46
N ASN A 100 -8.91 -11.43 3.56
CA ASN A 100 -9.57 -11.40 4.84
C ASN A 100 -9.68 -9.96 5.36
N ALA A 101 -10.81 -9.65 6.00
CA ALA A 101 -11.03 -8.37 6.65
C ALA A 101 -11.61 -8.64 8.03
N ASP A 102 -10.84 -8.38 9.07
CA ASP A 102 -11.28 -8.54 10.45
C ASP A 102 -11.85 -7.21 10.95
N TYR A 103 -13.14 -7.17 11.27
CA TYR A 103 -13.76 -6.00 11.90
C TYR A 103 -13.26 -5.86 13.33
N ALA A 104 -12.78 -4.67 13.69
CA ALA A 104 -12.25 -4.36 15.02
C ALA A 104 -11.16 -5.32 15.54
N GLY A 105 -10.42 -5.99 14.65
CA GLY A 105 -9.39 -6.97 15.04
C GLY A 105 -8.25 -6.37 15.87
N CYS A 106 -8.02 -5.06 15.80
CA CYS A 106 -7.08 -4.37 16.68
C CYS A 106 -7.76 -4.01 18.01
N LYS A 107 -7.44 -4.73 19.08
CA LYS A 107 -8.00 -4.50 20.43
C LYS A 107 -7.79 -3.09 20.98
N ASP A 108 -6.73 -2.41 20.56
CA ASP A 108 -6.40 -1.07 21.06
C ASP A 108 -7.12 0.05 20.32
N THR A 109 -7.44 -0.15 19.04
CA THR A 109 -7.99 0.93 18.19
C THR A 109 -9.36 0.61 17.60
N PHE A 110 -9.86 -0.62 17.77
CA PHE A 110 -11.06 -1.17 17.14
C PHE A 110 -11.11 -0.95 15.63
N LYS A 111 -9.94 -0.76 15.00
CA LYS A 111 -9.82 -0.60 13.56
C LYS A 111 -9.89 -1.97 12.89
N SER A 112 -10.49 -1.97 11.71
CA SER A 112 -10.52 -3.16 10.86
C SER A 112 -9.13 -3.43 10.29
N THR A 113 -8.74 -4.70 10.27
CA THR A 113 -7.48 -5.15 9.68
C THR A 113 -7.80 -5.83 8.36
N PHE A 114 -7.09 -5.49 7.29
CA PHE A 114 -7.22 -6.19 6.01
C PHE A 114 -5.95 -6.98 5.74
N GLY A 115 -6.10 -8.25 5.39
CA GLY A 115 -5.02 -9.16 5.00
C GLY A 115 -5.34 -9.79 3.66
N GLY A 116 -4.32 -10.07 2.86
CA GLY A 116 -4.48 -10.80 1.61
C GLY A 116 -3.28 -11.68 1.35
N SER A 117 -3.54 -12.85 0.76
CA SER A 117 -2.49 -13.76 0.30
C SER A 117 -2.76 -14.13 -1.15
N GLN A 118 -1.71 -14.31 -1.94
CA GLN A 118 -1.79 -14.72 -3.34
C GLN A 118 -0.88 -15.93 -3.54
N PHE A 119 -1.42 -16.98 -4.14
CA PHE A 119 -0.73 -18.23 -4.44
C PHE A 119 -0.74 -18.48 -5.94
N LEU A 120 0.39 -18.96 -6.48
CA LEU A 120 0.55 -19.26 -7.90
C LEU A 120 0.82 -20.76 -8.06
N GLY A 121 -0.17 -21.53 -8.50
CA GLY A 121 -0.14 -22.99 -8.54
C GLY A 121 -0.35 -23.64 -7.16
N GLU A 122 -0.09 -24.96 -7.07
CA GLU A 122 -0.29 -25.76 -5.83
C GLU A 122 0.85 -25.64 -4.81
N LYS A 123 1.93 -24.90 -5.11
CA LYS A 123 3.09 -24.75 -4.21
C LYS A 123 3.60 -23.32 -4.16
N LEU A 124 3.98 -22.92 -2.94
CA LEU A 124 5.00 -21.90 -2.67
C LEU A 124 6.40 -22.48 -2.93
#